data_AF-A0A7C6EN24-F1
#
_entry.id   AF-A0A7C6EN24-F1
#
_cell.length_a   1.000
_cell.length_b   1.000
_cell.length_c   1.000
_cell.angle_alpha   90.00
_cell.angle_beta   90.00
_cell.angle_gamma   90.00
#
_symmetry.space_group_name_H-M   'P 1'
#
loop_
_entity.id
_entity.type
_entity.pdbx_description
1 polymer ?
#
loop_
_entity_poly.entity_id
_entity_poly.type
_entity_poly.pdbx_seq_one_letter_code
_entity_poly.pdbx_strand_id
1 'polypeptide(L)'
;MAGLGLAMGGKIYPFQLENPLTVLAFFADLGNSLLYLLARIIPFGRGVLERPTFEFGTAYLAGAGLLNYLVALDAFDLARGKKT
;
A
#
# COMPACT_ATOMS: atom_id res chain seq x y z
N MET A 1 -3.65 5.80 -7.70
CA MET A 1 -4.23 4.46 -7.53
C MET A 1 -4.76 4.21 -6.12
N ALA A 2 -3.94 4.31 -5.08
CA ALA A 2 -4.36 3.92 -3.73
C ALA A 2 -5.41 4.82 -3.02
N GLY A 3 -5.83 5.94 -3.61
CA GLY A 3 -7.01 6.71 -3.15
C GLY A 3 -8.34 5.95 -3.27
N LEU A 4 -8.49 5.07 -4.27
CA LEU A 4 -9.69 4.22 -4.41
C LEU A 4 -9.74 3.12 -3.34
N GLY A 5 -8.59 2.53 -3.00
CA GLY A 5 -8.49 1.53 -1.93
C GLY A 5 -8.86 2.08 -0.55
N LEU A 6 -8.51 3.34 -0.27
CA LEU A 6 -8.97 4.04 0.93
C LEU A 6 -10.49 4.31 0.90
N ALA A 7 -11.05 4.72 -0.24
CA ALA A 7 -12.49 4.94 -0.38
C ALA A 7 -13.31 3.65 -0.14
N MET A 8 -12.74 2.49 -0.49
CA MET A 8 -13.31 1.16 -0.22
C MET A 8 -13.23 0.74 1.25
N GLY A 9 -12.56 1.52 2.10
CA GLY A 9 -12.41 1.26 3.53
C GLY A 9 -11.26 0.33 3.88
N GLY A 10 -10.30 0.12 2.97
CA GLY A 10 -9.16 -0.77 3.18
C GLY A 10 -8.34 -0.40 4.42
N LYS A 11 -7.75 -1.42 5.06
CA LYS A 11 -6.86 -1.25 6.21
C LYS A 11 -5.44 -1.02 5.73
N ILE A 12 -4.81 -0.01 6.33
CA ILE A 12 -3.35 0.14 6.25
C ILE A 12 -2.78 -0.59 7.46
N TYR A 13 -1.88 -1.53 7.23
CA TYR A 13 -1.34 -2.34 8.32
C TYR A 13 -0.38 -1.49 9.17
N PRO A 14 -0.62 -1.43 10.50
CA PRO A 14 0.36 -0.82 11.40
C PRO A 14 1.64 -1.68 11.44
N PHE A 15 2.73 -1.07 11.89
CA PHE A 15 4.01 -1.76 12.06
C PHE A 15 3.91 -2.81 13.19
N GLN A 16 3.50 -4.03 12.83
CA GLN A 16 3.45 -5.20 13.70
C GLN A 16 4.25 -6.34 13.07
N LEU A 17 5.26 -6.83 13.80
CA LEU A 17 6.14 -7.93 13.36
C LEU A 17 5.68 -9.30 13.88
N GLU A 18 4.49 -9.40 14.47
CA GLU A 18 3.99 -10.66 15.04
C GLU A 18 3.76 -11.75 13.99
N ASN A 19 3.49 -11.37 12.74
CA ASN A 19 3.22 -12.34 11.67
C ASN A 19 3.95 -11.93 10.38
N PRO A 20 4.69 -12.84 9.71
CA PRO A 20 5.42 -12.54 8.47
C PRO A 20 4.52 -11.99 7.35
N LEU A 21 3.25 -12.41 7.29
CA LEU A 21 2.26 -11.83 6.37
C LEU A 21 1.99 -10.35 6.63
N THR A 22 1.96 -9.94 7.89
CA THR A 22 1.76 -8.54 8.30
C THR A 22 2.98 -7.69 7.97
N VAL A 23 4.19 -8.25 8.09
CA VAL A 23 5.42 -7.59 7.67
C VAL A 23 5.41 -7.36 6.15
N LEU A 24 4.99 -8.34 5.37
CA LEU A 24 4.90 -8.20 3.91
C LEU A 24 3.85 -7.15 3.51
N ALA A 25 2.69 -7.14 4.18
CA ALA A 25 1.66 -6.13 3.98
C ALA A 25 2.14 -4.73 4.36
N PHE A 26 2.93 -4.60 5.43
CA PHE A 26 3.57 -3.36 5.82
C PHE A 26 4.54 -2.85 4.74
N PHE A 27 5.38 -3.72 4.18
CA PHE A 27 6.25 -3.34 3.06
C PHE A 27 5.45 -2.90 1.84
N ALA A 28 4.38 -3.62 1.50
CA ALA A 28 3.50 -3.22 0.41
C ALA A 28 2.89 -1.82 0.65
N ASP A 29 2.39 -1.56 1.86
CA ASP A 29 1.85 -0.25 2.24
C ASP A 29 2.90 0.86 2.23
N LEU A 30 4.17 0.55 2.52
CA LEU A 30 5.28 1.50 2.44
C LEU A 30 5.54 1.97 0.99
N GLY A 31 5.24 1.13 0.00
CA GLY A 31 5.26 1.49 -1.43
C GLY A 31 4.20 2.53 -1.82
N ASN A 32 3.14 2.68 -1.01
CA ASN A 32 2.17 3.76 -1.16
C ASN A 32 2.63 5.09 -0.53
N SER A 33 3.84 5.13 0.07
CA SER A 33 4.62 6.27 0.59
C SER A 33 3.81 7.46 1.13
N LEU A 34 3.22 8.26 0.24
CA LEU A 34 2.37 9.40 0.56
C LEU A 34 1.10 9.02 1.35
N LEU A 35 0.47 7.90 1.05
CA LEU A 35 -0.74 7.44 1.74
C LEU A 35 -0.45 6.86 3.12
N TYR A 36 0.71 6.21 3.29
CA TYR A 36 1.16 5.77 4.62
C TYR A 36 1.41 6.99 5.53
N LEU A 37 2.06 8.03 5.00
CA LEU A 37 2.28 9.29 5.72
C LEU A 37 0.97 10.02 6.03
N LEU A 38 0.04 10.09 5.07
CA LEU A 38 -1.26 10.73 5.27
C LEU A 38 -2.14 9.97 6.27
N ALA A 39 -2.11 8.64 6.28
CA ALA A 39 -2.81 7.81 7.27
C ALA A 39 -2.24 7.94 8.69
N ARG A 40 -1.00 8.44 8.82
CA ARG A 40 -0.38 8.77 10.11
C ARG A 40 -0.89 10.10 10.67
N ILE A 41 -1.20 11.07 9.80
CA ILE A 41 -1.62 12.43 10.16
C ILE A 41 -3.13 12.50 10.33
N ILE A 42 -3.87 11.80 9.48
CA ILE A 42 -5.33 11.73 9.53
C ILE A 42 -5.68 10.26 9.82
N PRO A 43 -6.51 9.94 10.83
CA PRO A 43 -6.88 8.57 11.17
C PRO A 43 -7.81 7.88 10.13
N PHE A 44 -7.60 8.17 8.84
CA PHE A 44 -8.13 7.39 7.72
C PHE A 44 -7.28 6.12 7.57
N GLY A 45 -7.92 4.95 7.59
CA GLY A 45 -7.21 3.66 7.42
C GLY A 45 -7.23 2.74 8.64
N ARG A 46 -7.98 3.06 9.71
CA ARG A 46 -8.27 2.10 10.80
C ARG A 46 -8.97 0.82 10.33
N GLY A 47 -9.50 0.83 9.11
CA GLY A 47 -10.30 -0.24 8.54
C GLY A 47 -11.73 -0.20 9.09
N VAL A 48 -12.71 -0.02 8.20
CA VAL A 48 -14.12 -0.13 8.59
C VAL A 48 -14.52 -1.58 8.35
N LEU A 49 -14.34 -2.43 9.38
CA LEU A 49 -14.56 -3.87 9.31
C LEU A 49 -16.01 -4.23 8.91
N GLU A 50 -16.96 -3.32 9.14
CA GLU A 50 -18.38 -3.49 8.79
C GLU A 50 -18.68 -3.42 7.28
N ARG A 51 -17.72 -2.98 6.44
CA ARG A 51 -17.96 -2.87 4.99
C ARG A 51 -17.53 -4.17 4.27
N PRO A 52 -18.39 -4.75 3.41
CA PRO A 52 -18.03 -5.95 2.64
C PRO A 52 -16.90 -5.69 1.62
N THR A 53 -16.63 -4.43 1.28
CA THR A 53 -15.51 -4.01 0.40
C THR A 53 -14.16 -3.93 1.13
N PHE A 54 -14.12 -4.17 2.44
CA PHE A 54 -12.95 -4.00 3.29
C PHE A 54 -11.75 -4.88 2.86
N GLU A 55 -11.97 -6.18 2.68
CA GLU A 55 -10.91 -7.11 2.31
C GLU A 55 -10.37 -6.81 0.92
N PHE A 56 -11.26 -6.51 -0.02
CA PHE A 56 -10.90 -6.07 -1.38
C PHE A 56 -10.12 -4.76 -1.37
N GLY A 57 -10.54 -3.77 -0.59
CA GLY A 57 -9.84 -2.49 -0.46
C GLY A 57 -8.43 -2.67 0.11
N THR A 58 -8.28 -3.56 1.08
CA THR A 58 -6.98 -3.89 1.70
C THR A 58 -6.04 -4.56 0.70
N ALA A 59 -6.53 -5.57 -0.06
CA ALA A 59 -5.75 -6.21 -1.11
C ALA A 59 -5.38 -5.24 -2.25
N TYR A 60 -6.30 -4.34 -2.63
CA TYR A 60 -6.07 -3.32 -3.64
C TYR A 60 -4.98 -2.32 -3.21
N LEU A 61 -4.98 -1.89 -1.94
CA LEU A 61 -3.93 -1.04 -1.38
C LEU A 61 -2.56 -1.72 -1.45
N ALA A 62 -2.48 -2.99 -1.04
CA ALA A 62 -1.24 -3.76 -1.11
C ALA A 62 -0.74 -3.90 -2.56
N GLY A 63 -1.63 -4.22 -3.50
CA GLY A 63 -1.30 -4.31 -4.93
C GLY A 63 -0.82 -2.98 -5.51
N ALA A 64 -1.47 -1.86 -5.17
CA ALA A 64 -1.06 -0.53 -5.61
C ALA A 64 0.34 -0.15 -5.08
N GLY A 65 0.66 -0.53 -3.85
CA GLY A 65 1.98 -0.27 -3.26
C GLY A 65 3.09 -1.07 -3.92
N LEU A 66 2.84 -2.35 -4.21
CA LEU A 66 3.77 -3.20 -4.98
C LEU A 66 3.96 -2.69 -6.42
N LEU A 67 2.90 -2.22 -7.07
CA LEU A 67 3.00 -1.61 -8.41
C LEU A 67 3.86 -0.34 -8.39
N ASN A 68 3.73 0.51 -7.37
CA ASN A 68 4.61 1.68 -7.23
C ASN A 68 6.08 1.27 -7.11
N TYR A 69 6.39 0.17 -6.40
CA TYR A 69 7.76 -0.36 -6.36
C TYR A 69 8.24 -0.84 -7.72
N LEU A 70 7.40 -1.56 -8.48
CA LEU A 70 7.76 -2.00 -9.82
C LEU A 70 8.03 -0.83 -10.76
N VAL A 71 7.20 0.22 -10.70
CA VAL A 71 7.41 1.45 -11.47
C VAL A 71 8.69 2.17 -11.04
N ALA A 72 8.98 2.25 -9.74
CA ALA A 72 10.21 2.85 -9.24
C ALA A 72 11.45 2.06 -9.68
N LEU A 73 11.38 0.73 -9.67
CA LEU A 73 12.44 -0.16 -10.18
C LEU A 73 12.63 0.00 -11.68
N ASP A 74 11.54 0.05 -12.45
CA ASP A 74 11.61 0.25 -13.90
C ASP A 74 12.21 1.62 -14.26
N ALA A 75 11.81 2.69 -13.57
CA ALA A 75 12.41 4.01 -13.72
C ALA A 75 13.90 4.03 -13.33
N PHE A 76 14.29 3.26 -12.30
CA PHE A 76 15.69 3.10 -11.92
C PHE A 76 16.50 2.32 -12.97
N ASP A 77 15.93 1.26 -13.55
CA ASP A 77 16.56 0.49 -14.62
C ASP A 77 16.70 1.32 -15.91
N LEU A 78 15.70 2.15 -16.23
CA LEU A 78 15.76 3.12 -17.32
C LEU A 78 16.87 4.16 -17.08
N ALA A 79 16.95 4.71 -15.87
CA ALA A 79 17.99 5.67 -15.48
C ALA A 79 19.41 5.06 -15.52
N ARG A 80 19.54 3.75 -15.31
CA ARG A 80 20.81 3.01 -15.46
C ARG A 80 21.15 2.64 -16.91
N GLY A 81 20.33 3.04 -17.88
CA GLY A 81 20.56 2.80 -19.30
C GLY A 81 20.48 1.32 -19.71
N LYS A 82 19.81 0.48 -18.91
CA LYS A 82 19.64 -0.95 -19.21
C LYS A 82 18.47 -1.26 -20.15
N LYS A 83 17.58 -0.29 -20.37
CA LYS A 83 16.50 -0.38 -21.35
C LYS A 83 16.63 0.79 -22.34
N THR A 84 16.87 0.45 -23.60
CA THR A 84 16.73 1.34 -24.76
C THR A 84 15.35 1.16 -25.37
#